data_AF-A0AA40R7Y9-F1
#
_entry.id   AF-A0AA40R7Y9-F1
#
_cell.length_a   1.000
_cell.length_b   1.000
_cell.length_c   1.000
_cell.angle_alpha   90.00
_cell.angle_beta   90.00
_cell.angle_gamma   90.00
#
_symmetry.space_group_name_H-M   'P 1'
#
loop_
_entity.id
_entity.type
_entity.pdbx_description
1 polymer ?
#
loop_
_entity_poly.entity_id
_entity_poly.type
_entity_poly.pdbx_seq_one_letter_code
_entity_poly.pdbx_strand_id
1 'polypeptide(L)'
;MKMHLTVLEEAKADLVGRIRDHSFLARCRSGDVPLDELKLFLVQQGLYGSYFTRYLCALMANLPDNADVLKLAGNLCEELGLTDDSETPHSLVYRAMLEHFGLTTDGAQPLIGTRRLIDAMFDHCRHPDASRGLAALCLGAEALVPAVYADIIKGFERHGVAAPALAFFHLHVECDDGHAETMRDIMVDIAQRDPGRIPAMLSAGYALVDARLAFFDSIETGFARRVDAQGRRAYGPLVLA
;
A
#
# COMPACT_ATOMS: atom_id res chain seq x y z
N MET A 1 -5.39 24.75 14.45
CA MET A 1 -6.14 23.54 14.09
C MET A 1 -6.63 23.55 12.64
N LYS A 2 -7.61 24.37 12.23
CA LYS A 2 -8.20 24.32 10.86
C LYS A 2 -7.19 24.45 9.72
N MET A 3 -6.21 25.36 9.80
CA MET A 3 -5.25 25.59 8.71
C MET A 3 -4.36 24.38 8.40
N HIS A 4 -3.78 23.74 9.43
CA HIS A 4 -2.88 22.59 9.21
C HIS A 4 -3.65 21.35 8.75
N LEU A 5 -4.86 21.15 9.27
CA LEU A 5 -5.76 20.11 8.79
C LEU A 5 -6.07 20.31 7.30
N THR A 6 -6.42 21.52 6.88
CA THR A 6 -6.67 21.83 5.46
C THR A 6 -5.47 21.49 4.59
N VAL A 7 -4.25 21.87 4.97
CA VAL A 7 -3.03 21.57 4.19
C VAL A 7 -2.83 20.05 4.03
N LEU A 8 -3.02 19.27 5.09
CA LEU A 8 -2.84 17.81 5.04
C LEU A 8 -3.95 17.13 4.23
N GLU A 9 -5.19 17.61 4.32
CA GLU A 9 -6.32 17.11 3.54
C GLU A 9 -6.20 17.45 2.04
N GLU A 10 -5.72 18.65 1.70
CA GLU A 10 -5.39 19.02 0.32
C GLU A 10 -4.28 18.14 -0.25
N ALA A 11 -3.21 17.90 0.53
CA ALA A 11 -2.15 17.00 0.14
C ALA A 11 -2.64 15.56 -0.05
N LYS A 12 -3.51 15.07 0.85
CA LYS A 12 -4.16 13.76 0.72
C LYS A 12 -4.93 13.66 -0.58
N ALA A 13 -5.77 14.66 -0.89
CA ALA A 13 -6.57 14.67 -2.11
C ALA A 13 -5.71 14.68 -3.39
N ASP A 14 -4.65 15.48 -3.42
CA ASP A 14 -3.69 15.51 -4.53
C ASP A 14 -3.00 14.16 -4.74
N LEU A 15 -2.50 13.55 -3.66
CA LEU A 15 -1.82 12.26 -3.71
C LEU A 15 -2.76 11.11 -4.15
N VAL A 16 -4.01 11.13 -3.69
CA VAL A 16 -5.06 10.20 -4.16
C VAL A 16 -5.35 10.39 -5.65
N GLY A 17 -5.43 11.64 -6.13
CA GLY A 17 -5.58 11.90 -7.57
C GLY A 17 -4.41 11.34 -8.37
N ARG A 18 -3.18 11.70 -7.97
CA ARG A 18 -1.94 11.31 -8.62
C ARG A 18 -1.75 9.80 -8.69
N ILE A 19 -2.02 9.07 -7.62
CA ILE A 19 -1.85 7.61 -7.63
C ILE A 19 -2.85 6.94 -8.57
N ARG A 20 -4.11 7.41 -8.59
CA ARG A 20 -5.17 6.85 -9.43
C ARG A 20 -4.96 7.12 -10.92
N ASP A 21 -4.22 8.15 -11.28
CA ASP A 21 -3.86 8.45 -12.67
C ASP A 21 -2.81 7.49 -13.24
N HIS A 22 -2.16 6.68 -12.41
CA HIS A 22 -1.23 5.65 -12.88
C HIS A 22 -1.92 4.66 -13.84
N SER A 23 -1.25 4.35 -14.96
CA SER A 23 -1.70 3.45 -16.03
C SER A 23 -2.27 2.13 -15.52
N PHE A 24 -1.57 1.46 -14.62
CA PHE A 24 -2.04 0.22 -13.98
C PHE A 24 -3.45 0.37 -13.37
N LEU A 25 -3.68 1.38 -12.50
CA LEU A 25 -4.98 1.58 -11.86
C LEU A 25 -6.05 2.05 -12.85
N ALA A 26 -5.67 2.87 -13.84
CA ALA A 26 -6.57 3.25 -14.92
C ALA A 26 -7.08 2.02 -15.71
N ARG A 27 -6.19 1.07 -16.02
CA ARG A 27 -6.55 -0.20 -16.67
C ARG A 27 -7.36 -1.13 -15.77
N CYS A 28 -7.13 -1.12 -14.46
CA CYS A 28 -8.01 -1.83 -13.53
C CYS A 28 -9.43 -1.26 -13.57
N ARG A 29 -9.59 0.08 -13.57
CA ARG A 29 -10.91 0.73 -13.65
C ARG A 29 -11.62 0.48 -14.98
N SER A 30 -10.90 0.52 -16.10
CA SER A 30 -11.50 0.28 -17.42
C SER A 30 -11.80 -1.19 -17.68
N GLY A 31 -11.09 -2.10 -17.00
CA GLY A 31 -11.19 -3.55 -17.19
C GLY A 31 -10.24 -4.11 -18.24
N ASP A 32 -9.23 -3.33 -18.64
CA ASP A 32 -8.24 -3.71 -19.67
C ASP A 32 -7.00 -4.39 -19.07
N VAL A 33 -6.90 -4.49 -17.74
CA VAL A 33 -5.78 -5.15 -17.07
C VAL A 33 -5.89 -6.68 -17.18
N PRO A 34 -4.84 -7.40 -17.63
CA PRO A 34 -4.85 -8.86 -17.65
C PRO A 34 -4.84 -9.48 -16.24
N LEU A 35 -5.51 -10.63 -16.08
CA LEU A 35 -5.57 -11.34 -14.79
C LEU A 35 -4.17 -11.71 -14.26
N ASP A 36 -3.25 -12.11 -15.14
CA ASP A 36 -1.89 -12.47 -14.75
C ASP A 36 -1.06 -11.27 -14.25
N GLU A 37 -1.39 -10.06 -14.72
CA GLU A 37 -0.79 -8.82 -14.21
C GLU A 37 -1.34 -8.48 -12.82
N LEU A 38 -2.65 -8.64 -12.61
CA LEU A 38 -3.28 -8.52 -11.28
C LEU A 38 -2.70 -9.54 -10.29
N LYS A 39 -2.49 -10.79 -10.71
CA LYS A 39 -1.84 -11.81 -9.88
C LYS A 39 -0.39 -11.46 -9.54
N LEU A 40 0.35 -10.86 -10.47
CA LEU A 40 1.69 -10.32 -10.19
C LEU A 40 1.61 -9.21 -9.13
N PHE A 41 0.65 -8.30 -9.25
CA PHE A 41 0.38 -7.29 -8.21
C PHE A 41 0.13 -7.94 -6.85
N LEU A 42 -0.72 -8.97 -6.76
CA LEU A 42 -1.02 -9.64 -5.48
C LEU A 42 0.24 -10.17 -4.78
N VAL A 43 1.14 -10.83 -5.51
CA VAL A 43 2.38 -11.35 -4.92
C VAL A 43 3.26 -10.20 -4.41
N GLN A 44 3.41 -9.14 -5.20
CA GLN A 44 4.28 -8.01 -4.84
C GLN A 44 3.71 -7.14 -3.72
N GLN A 45 2.39 -6.94 -3.71
CA GLN A 45 1.67 -6.29 -2.61
C GLN A 45 1.77 -7.14 -1.33
N GLY A 46 1.74 -8.47 -1.43
CA GLY A 46 1.98 -9.35 -0.28
C GLY A 46 3.38 -9.22 0.30
N LEU A 47 4.41 -9.12 -0.55
CA LEU A 47 5.78 -8.88 -0.08
C LEU A 47 5.90 -7.56 0.67
N TYR A 48 5.29 -6.47 0.16
CA TYR A 48 5.27 -5.18 0.85
C TYR A 48 4.45 -5.22 2.15
N GLY A 49 3.22 -5.72 2.09
CA GLY A 49 2.29 -5.77 3.22
C GLY A 49 2.77 -6.65 4.37
N SER A 50 3.62 -7.66 4.11
CA SER A 50 4.21 -8.50 5.16
C SER A 50 5.04 -7.75 6.19
N TYR A 51 5.45 -6.51 5.88
CA TYR A 51 6.20 -5.64 6.79
C TYR A 51 5.33 -4.60 7.51
N PHE A 52 4.03 -4.55 7.28
CA PHE A 52 3.17 -3.45 7.76
C PHE A 52 3.25 -3.22 9.27
N THR A 53 3.04 -4.28 10.06
CA THR A 53 3.18 -4.23 11.53
C THR A 53 4.58 -3.80 11.99
N ARG A 54 5.62 -4.08 11.21
CA ARG A 54 7.00 -3.65 11.48
C ARG A 54 7.22 -2.18 11.16
N TYR A 55 6.50 -1.61 10.20
CA TYR A 55 6.49 -0.17 9.94
C TYR A 55 5.88 0.58 11.13
N LEU A 56 4.73 0.13 11.63
CA LEU A 56 4.09 0.67 12.83
C LEU A 56 5.03 0.62 14.03
N CYS A 57 5.65 -0.54 14.31
CA CYS A 57 6.61 -0.67 15.41
C CYS A 57 7.81 0.28 15.27
N ALA A 58 8.35 0.43 14.04
CA ALA A 58 9.47 1.33 13.80
C ALA A 58 9.09 2.80 14.04
N LEU A 59 7.89 3.22 13.59
CA LEU A 59 7.38 4.55 13.83
C LEU A 59 7.14 4.80 15.33
N MET A 60 6.45 3.89 16.01
CA MET A 60 6.12 4.03 17.44
C MET A 60 7.38 4.19 18.30
N ALA A 61 8.48 3.52 17.95
CA ALA A 61 9.76 3.65 18.65
C ALA A 61 10.35 5.08 18.61
N ASN A 62 9.91 5.94 17.69
CA ASN A 62 10.37 7.32 17.53
C ASN A 62 9.34 8.37 17.99
N LEU A 63 8.12 7.98 18.36
CA LEU A 63 7.11 8.92 18.84
C LEU A 63 7.50 9.48 20.22
N PRO A 64 7.46 10.81 20.42
CA PRO A 64 7.85 11.43 21.68
C PRO A 64 6.77 11.34 22.77
N ASP A 65 5.51 11.11 22.40
CA ASP A 65 4.37 11.06 23.32
C ASP A 65 3.77 9.65 23.38
N ASN A 66 3.71 9.08 24.59
CA ASN A 66 3.12 7.76 24.83
C ASN A 66 1.62 7.72 24.54
N ALA A 67 0.91 8.85 24.60
CA ALA A 67 -0.49 8.91 24.19
C ALA A 67 -0.64 8.64 22.69
N ASP A 68 0.27 9.16 21.86
CA ASP A 68 0.28 8.89 20.42
C ASP A 68 0.75 7.46 20.12
N VAL A 69 1.68 6.92 20.90
CA VAL A 69 2.04 5.49 20.84
C VAL A 69 0.82 4.61 21.12
N LEU A 70 0.03 4.92 22.14
CA LEU A 70 -1.17 4.14 22.48
C LEU A 70 -2.20 4.18 21.35
N LYS A 71 -2.39 5.32 20.67
CA LYS A 71 -3.27 5.43 19.50
C LYS A 71 -2.80 4.50 18.37
N LEU A 72 -1.51 4.52 18.02
CA LEU A 72 -0.97 3.65 16.96
C LEU A 72 -0.92 2.17 17.37
N ALA A 73 -0.81 1.87 18.66
CA ALA A 73 -0.90 0.51 19.16
C ALA A 73 -2.29 -0.11 18.91
N GLY A 74 -3.35 0.71 18.86
CA GLY A 74 -4.68 0.27 18.44
C GLY A 74 -4.67 -0.33 17.03
N ASN A 75 -4.16 0.42 16.05
CA ASN A 75 -3.99 -0.05 14.67
C ASN A 75 -3.12 -1.33 14.64
N LEU A 76 -1.98 -1.34 15.36
CA LEU A 76 -1.14 -2.54 15.41
C LEU A 76 -1.89 -3.77 15.97
N CYS A 77 -2.71 -3.59 17.01
CA CYS A 77 -3.51 -4.68 17.58
C CYS A 77 -4.54 -5.22 16.57
N GLU A 78 -5.25 -4.33 15.87
CA GLU A 78 -6.20 -4.72 14.82
C GLU A 78 -5.51 -5.52 13.71
N GLU A 79 -4.38 -5.03 13.20
CA GLU A 79 -3.58 -5.69 12.18
C GLU A 79 -3.07 -7.09 12.60
N LEU A 80 -2.83 -7.26 13.91
CA LEU A 80 -2.40 -8.52 14.52
C LEU A 80 -3.56 -9.44 14.90
N GLY A 81 -4.81 -9.04 14.68
CA GLY A 81 -5.98 -9.84 15.04
C GLY A 81 -6.22 -9.88 16.57
N LEU A 82 -5.92 -8.79 17.28
CA LEU A 82 -5.97 -8.70 18.74
C LEU A 82 -7.12 -7.82 19.26
N THR A 83 -8.09 -7.48 18.41
CA THR A 83 -9.29 -6.72 18.79
C THR A 83 -10.55 -7.58 18.63
N ASP A 84 -11.63 -7.22 19.32
CA ASP A 84 -12.88 -8.00 19.28
C ASP A 84 -13.55 -7.99 17.88
N ASP A 85 -13.30 -6.94 17.10
CA ASP A 85 -13.79 -6.72 15.73
C ASP A 85 -12.81 -7.20 14.65
N SER A 86 -11.55 -7.48 15.00
CA SER A 86 -10.55 -8.09 14.14
C SER A 86 -9.83 -9.20 14.91
N GLU A 87 -10.39 -10.41 14.87
CA GLU A 87 -9.81 -11.59 15.54
C GLU A 87 -8.81 -12.36 14.64
N THR A 88 -8.72 -11.99 13.36
CA THR A 88 -7.82 -12.64 12.39
C THR A 88 -6.80 -11.63 11.89
N PRO A 89 -5.48 -11.89 12.06
CA PRO A 89 -4.47 -10.99 11.54
C PRO A 89 -4.65 -10.72 10.05
N HIS A 90 -4.56 -9.47 9.64
CA HIS A 90 -4.74 -9.05 8.24
C HIS A 90 -3.78 -9.79 7.29
N SER A 91 -2.58 -10.12 7.77
CA SER A 91 -1.61 -10.95 7.04
C SER A 91 -2.13 -12.37 6.72
N LEU A 92 -2.94 -12.97 7.59
CA LEU A 92 -3.57 -14.27 7.35
C LEU A 92 -4.74 -14.17 6.36
N VAL A 93 -5.52 -13.09 6.45
CA VAL A 93 -6.59 -12.79 5.48
C VAL A 93 -5.98 -12.61 4.08
N TYR A 94 -4.87 -11.87 3.97
CA TYR A 94 -4.13 -11.69 2.71
C TYR A 94 -3.58 -13.02 2.19
N ARG A 95 -3.00 -13.85 3.06
CA ARG A 95 -2.48 -15.17 2.68
C ARG A 95 -3.57 -16.08 2.14
N ALA A 96 -4.72 -16.15 2.80
CA ALA A 96 -5.86 -16.94 2.33
C ALA A 96 -6.36 -16.46 0.95
N MET A 97 -6.34 -15.14 0.71
CA MET A 97 -6.62 -14.59 -0.62
C MET A 97 -5.59 -15.05 -1.65
N LEU A 98 -4.28 -15.02 -1.35
CA LEU A 98 -3.26 -15.53 -2.28
C LEU A 98 -3.47 -17.01 -2.61
N GLU A 99 -3.73 -17.83 -1.59
CA GLU A 99 -3.98 -19.27 -1.75
C GLU A 99 -5.18 -19.54 -2.66
N HIS A 100 -6.25 -18.74 -2.57
CA HIS A 100 -7.41 -18.82 -3.47
C HIS A 100 -7.02 -18.66 -4.95
N PHE A 101 -6.03 -17.81 -5.26
CA PHE A 101 -5.51 -17.63 -6.62
C PHE A 101 -4.40 -18.60 -7.01
N GLY A 102 -4.03 -19.55 -6.13
CA GLY A 102 -2.89 -20.45 -6.32
C GLY A 102 -1.55 -19.73 -6.25
N LEU A 103 -1.46 -18.64 -5.48
CA LEU A 103 -0.27 -17.80 -5.34
C LEU A 103 0.35 -17.97 -3.95
N THR A 104 1.64 -17.62 -3.84
CA THR A 104 2.36 -17.52 -2.57
C THR A 104 3.43 -16.43 -2.66
N THR A 105 3.78 -15.84 -1.51
CA THR A 105 4.97 -14.99 -1.36
C THR A 105 6.24 -15.80 -1.07
N ASP A 106 6.10 -17.08 -0.72
CA ASP A 106 7.24 -17.92 -0.35
C ASP A 106 8.17 -18.14 -1.55
N GLY A 107 9.45 -17.78 -1.37
CA GLY A 107 10.45 -17.81 -2.44
C GLY A 107 10.28 -16.73 -3.52
N ALA A 108 9.20 -15.94 -3.48
CA ALA A 108 9.00 -14.82 -4.40
C ALA A 108 10.05 -13.73 -4.16
N GLN A 109 10.59 -13.17 -5.24
CA GLN A 109 11.53 -12.06 -5.16
C GLN A 109 10.80 -10.73 -5.38
N PRO A 110 11.13 -9.69 -4.59
CA PRO A 110 10.58 -8.37 -4.82
C PRO A 110 11.10 -7.83 -6.14
N LEU A 111 10.21 -7.28 -6.95
CA LEU A 111 10.57 -6.42 -8.07
C LEU A 111 11.30 -5.18 -7.54
N ILE A 112 12.02 -4.50 -8.43
CA ILE A 112 12.83 -3.33 -8.02
C ILE A 112 11.97 -2.24 -7.36
N GLY A 113 10.78 -1.95 -7.90
CA GLY A 113 9.83 -1.02 -7.30
C GLY A 113 9.28 -1.48 -5.95
N THR A 114 9.00 -2.78 -5.79
CA THR A 114 8.60 -3.37 -4.51
C THR A 114 9.66 -3.19 -3.43
N ARG A 115 10.93 -3.48 -3.77
CA ARG A 115 12.03 -3.27 -2.85
C ARG A 115 12.18 -1.79 -2.48
N ARG A 116 12.12 -0.88 -3.47
CA ARG A 116 12.18 0.56 -3.24
C ARG A 116 11.07 1.06 -2.31
N LEU A 117 9.84 0.57 -2.49
CA LEU A 117 8.72 0.93 -1.63
C LEU A 117 8.93 0.45 -0.19
N ILE A 118 9.38 -0.78 0.00
CA ILE A 118 9.70 -1.34 1.32
C ILE A 118 10.80 -0.53 2.01
N ASP A 119 11.87 -0.23 1.28
CA ASP A 119 13.03 0.50 1.81
C ASP A 119 12.62 1.95 2.17
N ALA A 120 11.91 2.65 1.29
CA ALA A 120 11.43 4.00 1.54
C ALA A 120 10.52 4.09 2.77
N MET A 121 9.60 3.14 2.94
CA MET A 121 8.73 3.11 4.12
C MET A 121 9.53 2.90 5.40
N PHE A 122 10.50 1.97 5.41
CA PHE A 122 11.37 1.78 6.58
C PHE A 122 12.24 3.01 6.87
N ASP A 123 12.79 3.65 5.85
CA ASP A 123 13.62 4.83 6.00
C ASP A 123 12.85 5.98 6.66
N HIS A 124 11.58 6.17 6.29
CA HIS A 124 10.70 7.15 6.94
C HIS A 124 10.30 6.73 8.36
N CYS A 125 9.87 5.48 8.55
CA CYS A 125 9.39 5.01 9.86
C CYS A 125 10.50 4.91 10.92
N ARG A 126 11.76 4.69 10.51
CA ARG A 126 12.92 4.63 11.42
C ARG A 126 13.56 5.99 11.68
N HIS A 127 13.09 7.03 11.00
CA HIS A 127 13.70 8.35 11.12
C HIS A 127 13.43 8.96 12.51
N PRO A 128 14.41 9.62 13.15
CA PRO A 128 14.21 10.24 14.47
C PRO A 128 13.11 11.32 14.51
N ASP A 129 12.88 11.97 13.37
CA ASP A 129 11.69 12.81 13.17
C ASP A 129 10.49 11.94 12.79
N ALA A 130 9.72 11.53 13.80
CA ALA A 130 8.53 10.69 13.66
C ALA A 130 7.44 11.28 12.75
N SER A 131 7.42 12.61 12.54
CA SER A 131 6.46 13.23 11.62
C SER A 131 6.62 12.73 10.18
N ARG A 132 7.82 12.30 9.80
CA ARG A 132 8.09 11.71 8.48
C ARG A 132 7.47 10.33 8.36
N GLY A 133 7.62 9.48 9.37
CA GLY A 133 7.03 8.15 9.40
C GLY A 133 5.50 8.19 9.48
N LEU A 134 4.94 9.11 10.29
CA LEU A 134 3.50 9.38 10.32
C LEU A 134 2.96 9.78 8.94
N ALA A 135 3.62 10.72 8.27
CA ALA A 135 3.17 11.17 6.97
C ALA A 135 3.35 10.11 5.87
N ALA A 136 4.39 9.29 5.96
CA ALA A 136 4.57 8.14 5.06
C ALA A 136 3.42 7.14 5.24
N LEU A 137 3.15 6.66 6.45
CA LEU A 137 2.06 5.71 6.71
C LEU A 137 0.68 6.31 6.41
N CYS A 138 0.42 7.55 6.81
CA CYS A 138 -0.86 8.21 6.58
C CYS A 138 -1.06 8.55 5.09
N LEU A 139 -0.29 9.50 4.55
CA LEU A 139 -0.55 10.08 3.24
C LEU A 139 -0.08 9.18 2.09
N GLY A 140 0.96 8.38 2.31
CA GLY A 140 1.55 7.53 1.27
C GLY A 140 1.12 6.06 1.32
N ALA A 141 0.35 5.64 2.33
CA ALA A 141 -0.22 4.30 2.42
C ALA A 141 -1.70 4.32 2.79
N GLU A 142 -2.05 4.44 4.07
CA GLU A 142 -3.40 4.24 4.62
C GLU A 142 -4.47 5.08 3.91
N ALA A 143 -4.23 6.38 3.74
CA ALA A 143 -5.19 7.28 3.08
C ALA A 143 -5.42 6.95 1.59
N LEU A 144 -4.53 6.19 0.96
CA LEU A 144 -4.63 5.79 -0.45
C LEU A 144 -5.35 4.45 -0.60
N VAL A 145 -5.32 3.60 0.44
CA VAL A 145 -5.76 2.21 0.39
C VAL A 145 -7.18 2.06 -0.15
N PRO A 146 -8.22 2.78 0.37
CA PRO A 146 -9.58 2.61 -0.13
C PRO A 146 -9.71 2.91 -1.62
N ALA A 147 -9.07 3.98 -2.10
CA ALA A 147 -9.14 4.39 -3.50
C ALA A 147 -8.38 3.43 -4.42
N VAL A 148 -7.19 2.98 -4.02
CA VAL A 148 -6.35 2.06 -4.78
C VAL A 148 -7.01 0.68 -4.87
N TYR A 149 -7.49 0.14 -3.74
CA TYR A 149 -8.12 -1.18 -3.71
C TYR A 149 -9.47 -1.20 -4.41
N ALA A 150 -10.28 -0.14 -4.32
CA ALA A 150 -11.52 -0.05 -5.10
C ALA A 150 -11.28 -0.13 -6.61
N ASP A 151 -10.18 0.47 -7.10
CA ASP A 151 -9.83 0.38 -8.52
C ASP A 151 -9.29 -1.01 -8.89
N ILE A 152 -8.52 -1.67 -8.01
CA ILE A 152 -8.03 -3.05 -8.21
C ILE A 152 -9.18 -4.08 -8.20
N ILE A 153 -10.15 -3.92 -7.29
CA ILE A 153 -11.35 -4.78 -7.21
C ILE A 153 -12.06 -4.79 -8.57
N LYS A 154 -12.29 -3.62 -9.18
CA LYS A 154 -12.90 -3.52 -10.53
C LYS A 154 -12.12 -4.31 -11.58
N GLY A 155 -10.79 -4.32 -11.49
CA GLY A 155 -9.93 -5.13 -12.36
C GLY A 155 -10.24 -6.61 -12.23
N PHE A 156 -10.36 -7.13 -11.01
CA PHE A 156 -10.69 -8.53 -10.75
C PHE A 156 -12.13 -8.89 -11.11
N GLU A 157 -13.10 -8.03 -10.81
CA GLU A 157 -14.51 -8.22 -11.15
C GLU A 157 -14.72 -8.41 -12.66
N ARG A 158 -13.92 -7.71 -13.48
CA ARG A 158 -13.93 -7.86 -14.95
C ARG A 158 -13.49 -9.23 -15.44
N HIS A 159 -12.71 -9.97 -14.63
CA HIS A 159 -12.36 -11.37 -14.88
C HIS A 159 -13.34 -12.36 -14.22
N GLY A 160 -14.48 -11.89 -13.71
CA GLY A 160 -15.50 -12.74 -13.08
C GLY A 160 -15.12 -13.24 -11.69
N VAL A 161 -14.15 -12.61 -11.02
CA VAL A 161 -13.77 -12.96 -9.65
C VAL A 161 -14.84 -12.44 -8.69
N ALA A 162 -15.34 -13.34 -7.83
CA ALA A 162 -16.37 -13.00 -6.85
C ALA A 162 -15.80 -12.23 -5.65
N ALA A 163 -16.59 -11.30 -5.07
CA ALA A 163 -16.18 -10.49 -3.93
C ALA A 163 -15.57 -11.28 -2.74
N PRO A 164 -16.06 -12.47 -2.35
CA PRO A 164 -15.43 -13.25 -1.28
C PRO A 164 -13.97 -13.67 -1.56
N ALA A 165 -13.58 -13.79 -2.84
CA ALA A 165 -12.21 -14.08 -3.23
C ALA A 165 -11.28 -12.87 -3.07
N LEU A 166 -11.82 -11.68 -2.80
CA LEU A 166 -11.12 -10.42 -2.61
C LEU A 166 -11.32 -9.86 -1.21
N ALA A 167 -11.64 -10.73 -0.23
CA ALA A 167 -12.03 -10.35 1.12
C ALA A 167 -11.09 -9.33 1.79
N PHE A 168 -9.78 -9.47 1.59
CA PHE A 168 -8.79 -8.52 2.11
C PHE A 168 -9.01 -7.09 1.58
N PHE A 169 -9.28 -6.94 0.28
CA PHE A 169 -9.50 -5.62 -0.31
C PHE A 169 -10.83 -5.02 0.14
N HIS A 170 -11.89 -5.82 0.20
CA HIS A 170 -13.18 -5.35 0.71
C HIS A 170 -13.09 -4.90 2.16
N LEU A 171 -12.36 -5.66 3.00
CA LEU A 171 -12.09 -5.26 4.39
C LEU A 171 -11.54 -3.83 4.47
N HIS A 172 -10.56 -3.49 3.64
CA HIS A 172 -9.91 -2.16 3.66
C HIS A 172 -10.60 -1.08 2.80
N VAL A 173 -11.69 -1.40 2.11
CA VAL A 173 -12.49 -0.43 1.34
C VAL A 173 -13.80 -0.11 2.06
N GLU A 174 -14.41 -1.12 2.68
CA GLU A 174 -15.72 -1.04 3.33
C GLU A 174 -15.60 -0.72 4.83
N CYS A 175 -14.47 -1.06 5.45
CA CYS A 175 -14.16 -0.61 6.80
C CYS A 175 -13.52 0.78 6.73
N ASP A 176 -14.24 1.80 7.18
CA ASP A 176 -13.65 3.07 7.58
C ASP A 176 -13.01 2.86 8.95
N ASP A 177 -11.80 2.32 8.96
CA ASP A 177 -11.06 1.92 10.16
C ASP A 177 -10.43 3.12 10.92
N GLY A 178 -10.56 4.33 10.39
CA GLY A 178 -10.07 5.55 11.04
C GLY A 178 -8.54 5.59 11.18
N HIS A 179 -7.80 4.68 10.53
CA HIS A 179 -6.35 4.58 10.67
C HIS A 179 -5.66 5.82 10.11
N ALA A 180 -6.05 6.25 8.90
CA ALA A 180 -5.55 7.45 8.28
C ALA A 180 -5.91 8.70 9.10
N GLU A 181 -7.13 8.78 9.63
CA GLU A 181 -7.63 9.86 10.49
C GLU A 181 -6.80 9.96 11.77
N THR A 182 -6.55 8.83 12.43
CA THR A 182 -5.76 8.76 13.67
C THR A 182 -4.35 9.31 13.44
N MET A 183 -3.67 8.87 12.39
CA MET A 183 -2.33 9.36 12.07
C MET A 183 -2.34 10.83 11.66
N ARG A 184 -3.32 11.27 10.88
CA ARG A 184 -3.50 12.68 10.50
C ARG A 184 -3.71 13.56 11.71
N ASP A 185 -4.51 13.14 12.68
CA ASP A 185 -4.79 13.93 13.87
C ASP A 185 -3.51 14.12 14.71
N ILE A 186 -2.68 13.07 14.84
CA ILE A 186 -1.34 13.18 15.44
C ILE A 186 -0.47 14.18 14.64
N MET A 187 -0.48 14.11 13.31
CA MET A 187 0.26 15.05 12.45
C MET A 187 -0.22 16.49 12.64
N VAL A 188 -1.53 16.71 12.77
CA VAL A 188 -2.13 18.02 13.04
C VAL A 188 -1.67 18.55 14.40
N ASP A 189 -1.63 17.71 15.43
CA ASP A 189 -1.16 18.11 16.76
C ASP A 189 0.33 18.45 16.78
N ILE A 190 1.15 17.69 16.04
CA ILE A 190 2.57 18.01 15.84
C ILE A 190 2.71 19.35 15.12
N ALA A 191 1.96 19.57 14.04
CA ALA A 191 2.01 20.80 13.26
C ALA A 191 1.53 22.03 14.04
N GLN A 192 0.60 21.85 14.99
CA GLN A 192 0.19 22.93 15.90
C GLN A 192 1.30 23.34 16.86
N ARG A 193 2.10 22.38 17.34
CA ARG A 193 3.24 22.60 18.24
C ARG A 193 4.46 23.12 17.50
N ASP A 194 4.72 22.60 16.30
CA ASP A 194 5.85 22.95 15.44
C ASP A 194 5.41 22.98 13.97
N PRO A 195 4.90 24.14 13.48
CA PRO A 195 4.51 24.29 12.08
C PRO A 195 5.64 24.03 11.08
N GLY A 196 6.91 24.11 11.52
CA GLY A 196 8.09 23.81 10.72
C GLY A 196 8.19 22.34 10.28
N ARG A 197 7.38 21.44 10.85
CA ARG A 197 7.32 20.01 10.46
C ARG A 197 6.49 19.73 9.22
N ILE A 198 5.60 20.64 8.82
CA ILE A 198 4.72 20.43 7.65
C ILE A 198 5.52 20.11 6.38
N PRO A 199 6.59 20.85 6.01
CA PRO A 199 7.37 20.51 4.82
C PRO A 199 7.97 19.10 4.87
N ALA A 200 8.40 18.62 6.05
CA ALA A 200 8.94 17.27 6.22
C ALA A 200 7.86 16.20 6.07
N MET A 201 6.66 16.44 6.62
CA MET A 201 5.50 15.57 6.46
C MET A 201 5.10 15.46 4.98
N LEU A 202 4.91 16.60 4.31
CA LEU A 202 4.55 16.61 2.89
C LEU A 202 5.62 15.92 2.05
N SER A 203 6.90 16.25 2.26
CA SER A 203 7.99 15.59 1.54
C SER A 203 7.99 14.07 1.73
N ALA A 204 7.73 13.56 2.93
CA ALA A 204 7.67 12.12 3.18
C ALA A 204 6.45 11.44 2.53
N GLY A 205 5.28 12.07 2.61
CA GLY A 205 4.06 11.56 1.95
C GLY A 205 4.24 11.46 0.43
N TYR A 206 4.73 12.53 -0.21
CA TYR A 206 5.00 12.55 -1.65
C TYR A 206 6.09 11.54 -2.05
N ALA A 207 7.19 11.45 -1.28
CA ALA A 207 8.26 10.50 -1.57
C ALA A 207 7.78 9.05 -1.51
N LEU A 208 6.88 8.72 -0.57
CA LEU A 208 6.33 7.36 -0.52
C LEU A 208 5.34 7.10 -1.67
N VAL A 209 4.55 8.09 -2.08
CA VAL A 209 3.71 7.96 -3.29
C VAL A 209 4.57 7.77 -4.54
N ASP A 210 5.69 8.47 -4.67
CA ASP A 210 6.65 8.24 -5.77
C ASP A 210 7.17 6.80 -5.77
N ALA A 211 7.49 6.26 -4.59
CA ALA A 211 7.90 4.86 -4.46
C ALA A 211 6.77 3.87 -4.81
N ARG A 212 5.51 4.23 -4.52
CA ARG A 212 4.30 3.46 -4.86
C ARG A 212 4.01 3.47 -6.37
N LEU A 213 4.23 4.61 -7.04
CA LEU A 213 4.18 4.70 -8.50
C LEU A 213 5.26 3.82 -9.14
N ALA A 214 6.50 3.88 -8.65
CA ALA A 214 7.58 3.01 -9.12
C ALA A 214 7.32 1.50 -8.88
N PHE A 215 6.57 1.19 -7.82
CA PHE A 215 6.04 -0.16 -7.60
C PHE A 215 5.09 -0.58 -8.72
N PHE A 216 4.13 0.25 -9.12
CA PHE A 216 3.22 -0.06 -10.23
C PHE A 216 3.95 -0.13 -11.57
N ASP A 217 4.88 0.79 -11.87
CA ASP A 217 5.75 0.72 -13.05
C ASP A 217 6.48 -0.64 -13.15
N SER A 218 6.93 -1.16 -11.99
CA SER A 218 7.60 -2.45 -11.92
C SER A 218 6.66 -3.61 -12.20
N ILE A 219 5.38 -3.53 -11.78
CA ILE A 219 4.36 -4.52 -12.14
C ILE A 219 4.16 -4.55 -13.64
N GLU A 220 3.92 -3.40 -14.27
CA GLU A 220 3.67 -3.32 -15.72
C GLU A 220 4.87 -3.82 -16.52
N THR A 221 6.07 -3.36 -16.16
CA THR A 221 7.32 -3.80 -16.80
C THR A 221 7.58 -5.29 -16.56
N GLY A 222 7.33 -5.76 -15.34
CA GLY A 222 7.51 -7.16 -14.95
C GLY A 222 6.57 -8.09 -15.70
N PHE A 223 5.32 -7.66 -15.90
CA PHE A 223 4.33 -8.39 -16.69
C PHE A 223 4.71 -8.42 -18.17
N ALA A 224 5.02 -7.27 -18.79
CA ALA A 224 5.42 -7.19 -20.19
C ALA A 224 6.60 -8.13 -20.51
N ARG A 225 7.62 -8.17 -19.64
CA ARG A 225 8.77 -9.08 -19.79
C ARG A 225 8.38 -10.56 -19.72
N ARG A 226 7.38 -10.93 -18.92
CA ARG A 226 6.90 -12.32 -18.83
C ARG A 226 6.17 -12.72 -20.11
N VAL A 227 5.33 -11.84 -20.65
CA VAL A 227 4.63 -12.05 -21.92
C VAL A 227 5.64 -12.23 -23.06
N ASP A 228 6.64 -11.35 -23.17
CA ASP A 228 7.69 -11.45 -24.18
C ASP A 228 8.47 -12.78 -24.08
N ALA A 229 8.83 -13.20 -22.87
CA ALA A 229 9.56 -14.44 -22.65
C ALA A 229 8.73 -15.69 -23.02
N GLN A 230 7.42 -15.68 -22.74
CA GLN A 230 6.50 -16.75 -23.13
C GLN A 230 6.32 -16.79 -24.65
N GLY A 231 6.15 -15.64 -25.30
CA GLY A 231 6.08 -15.54 -26.76
C GLY A 231 7.34 -16.08 -27.44
N ARG A 232 8.53 -15.73 -26.95
CA ARG A 232 9.80 -16.27 -27.49
C ARG A 232 9.94 -17.78 -27.29
N ARG A 233 9.41 -18.35 -26.20
CA ARG A 233 9.41 -19.80 -25.97
C ARG A 233 8.44 -20.55 -26.89
N ALA A 234 7.31 -19.94 -27.24
CA ALA A 234 6.32 -20.53 -28.14
C ALA A 234 6.80 -20.62 -29.60
N TYR A 235 7.72 -19.74 -30.01
CA TYR A 235 8.30 -19.69 -31.36
C TYR A 235 9.81 -20.07 -31.38
N GLY A 236 10.22 -21.08 -30.60
CA GLY A 236 11.60 -21.59 -30.62
C GLY A 236 12.08 -21.96 -32.03
N PRO A 237 13.41 -21.95 -32.29
CA PRO A 237 13.94 -21.97 -33.65
C PRO A 237 13.46 -23.22 -34.39
N LEU A 238 12.89 -23.03 -35.59
CA LEU A 238 12.79 -24.09 -36.58
C LEU A 238 14.20 -24.60 -36.82
N VAL A 239 14.51 -25.76 -36.24
CA VAL A 239 15.71 -26.52 -36.58
C VAL A 239 15.52 -26.95 -38.03
N LEU A 240 16.10 -26.18 -38.96
CA LEU A 240 16.29 -26.61 -40.33
C LEU A 240 17.27 -27.78 -40.28
N ALA A 241 16.71 -28.99 -40.44
CA ALA A 241 17.45 -30.22 -40.68
C ALA A 241 18.08 -30.22 -42.08
#